data_AF-Q9FXQ2-F1
#
_entry.id   AF-Q9FXQ2-F1
#
_cell.length_a   1.000
_cell.length_b   1.000
_cell.length_c   1.000
_cell.angle_alpha   90.00
_cell.angle_beta   90.00
_cell.angle_gamma   90.00
#
_symmetry.space_group_name_H-M   'P 1'
#
loop_
_entity.id
_entity.type
_entity.pdbx_description
1 polymer ?
#
loop_
_entity_poly.entity_id
_entity_poly.type
_entity_poly.pdbx_seq_one_letter_code
_entity_poly.pdbx_strand_id
1 'polypeptide(L)'
;QINVEYNNSYVYHAMFAYFDRDNVALKGLAKFFKESSLEEREHAEKLMEFQNKRGGRVKLLSICAPPTEFDHCEKGDALYAMELAL
;
A
#
# COMPACT_ATOMS: atom_id res chain seq x y z
N GLN A 1 3.53 5.95 13.44
CA GLN A 1 4.32 5.09 12.55
C GLN A 1 3.64 3.76 12.23
N ILE A 2 3.39 2.83 13.18
CA ILE A 2 2.76 1.53 12.86
C ILE A 2 1.49 1.67 11.98
N ASN A 3 0.57 2.56 12.36
CA ASN A 3 -0.65 2.78 11.57
C ASN A 3 -0.40 3.43 10.21
N VAL A 4 0.66 4.23 10.07
CA VAL A 4 1.02 4.87 8.79
C VAL A 4 1.46 3.79 7.81
N GLU A 5 2.38 2.91 8.22
CA GLU A 5 2.85 1.81 7.37
C GLU A 5 1.70 0.85 7.00
N TYR A 6 0.78 0.56 7.93
CA TYR A 6 -0.42 -0.21 7.60
C TYR A 6 -1.35 0.49 6.60
N ASN A 7 -1.52 1.81 6.67
CA ASN A 7 -2.32 2.53 5.68
C ASN A 7 -1.62 2.52 4.31
N ASN A 8 -0.30 2.72 4.26
CA ASN A 8 0.47 2.64 3.02
C ASN A 8 0.39 1.25 2.38
N SER A 9 0.58 0.20 3.21
CA SER A 9 0.40 -1.20 2.79
C SER A 9 -0.98 -1.42 2.16
N TYR A 10 -2.04 -0.85 2.74
CA TYR A 10 -3.40 -1.01 2.23
C TYR A 10 -3.66 -0.21 0.95
N VAL A 11 -3.08 0.98 0.80
CA VAL A 11 -3.11 1.77 -0.44
C VAL A 11 -2.41 1.02 -1.58
N TYR A 12 -1.21 0.50 -1.34
CA TYR A 12 -0.52 -0.33 -2.34
C TYR A 12 -1.29 -1.61 -2.68
N HIS A 13 -1.99 -2.19 -1.71
CA HIS A 13 -2.85 -3.34 -1.99
C HIS A 13 -4.01 -2.98 -2.92
N ALA A 14 -4.60 -1.79 -2.76
CA ALA A 14 -5.65 -1.28 -3.64
C ALA A 14 -5.12 -1.00 -5.06
N MET A 15 -3.92 -0.42 -5.17
CA MET A 15 -3.24 -0.23 -6.46
C MET A 15 -2.97 -1.57 -7.15
N PHE A 16 -2.48 -2.58 -6.42
CA PHE A 16 -2.36 -3.95 -6.94
C PHE A 16 -3.69 -4.46 -7.50
N ALA A 17 -4.77 -4.35 -6.71
CA ALA A 17 -6.09 -4.82 -7.12
C ALA A 17 -6.63 -4.10 -8.36
N TYR A 18 -6.26 -2.83 -8.57
CA TYR A 18 -6.58 -2.08 -9.79
C TYR A 18 -5.78 -2.56 -11.00
N PHE A 19 -4.45 -2.67 -10.88
CA PHE A 19 -3.59 -3.05 -12.02
C PHE A 19 -3.68 -4.53 -12.42
N ASP A 20 -4.19 -5.39 -11.53
CA ASP A 20 -4.42 -6.82 -11.80
C ASP A 20 -5.74 -7.09 -12.54
N ARG A 21 -6.60 -6.06 -12.73
CA ARG A 21 -7.85 -6.20 -13.49
C ARG A 21 -7.56 -6.59 -14.95
N ASP A 22 -8.44 -7.39 -15.54
CA ASP A 22 -8.31 -7.85 -16.93
C ASP A 22 -8.36 -6.71 -17.96
N ASN A 23 -9.09 -5.64 -17.66
CA ASN A 23 -9.23 -4.47 -18.53
C ASN A 23 -8.11 -3.42 -18.34
N VAL A 24 -7.26 -3.57 -17.33
CA VAL A 24 -6.04 -2.74 -17.12
C VAL A 24 -4.80 -3.52 -17.55
N ALA A 25 -4.68 -4.77 -17.09
CA ALA A 25 -3.71 -5.78 -17.52
C ALA A 25 -2.21 -5.39 -17.39
N LEU A 26 -1.87 -4.44 -16.52
CA LEU A 26 -0.48 -4.02 -16.27
C LEU A 26 0.19 -4.89 -15.19
N LYS A 27 0.41 -6.16 -15.54
CA LYS A 27 0.93 -7.19 -14.61
C LYS A 27 2.25 -6.83 -13.91
N GLY A 28 3.11 -6.05 -14.56
CA GLY A 28 4.35 -5.56 -13.96
C GLY A 28 4.10 -4.62 -12.78
N LEU A 29 3.19 -3.65 -12.94
CA LEU A 29 2.78 -2.75 -11.87
C LEU A 29 1.97 -3.48 -10.80
N ALA A 30 1.07 -4.39 -11.19
CA ALA A 30 0.34 -5.21 -10.24
C ALA A 30 1.30 -5.98 -9.32
N LYS A 31 2.33 -6.64 -9.88
CA LYS A 31 3.36 -7.32 -9.12
C LYS A 31 4.13 -6.37 -8.21
N PHE A 32 4.57 -5.23 -8.74
CA PHE A 32 5.30 -4.21 -7.97
C PHE A 32 4.51 -3.75 -6.74
N PHE A 33 3.27 -3.29 -6.93
CA PHE A 33 2.44 -2.81 -5.82
C PHE A 33 2.05 -3.91 -4.83
N LYS A 34 1.94 -5.16 -5.29
CA LYS A 34 1.74 -6.31 -4.40
C LYS A 34 2.96 -6.53 -3.49
N GLU A 35 4.16 -6.45 -4.06
CA GLU A 35 5.43 -6.58 -3.31
C GLU A 35 5.61 -5.40 -2.34
N SER A 36 5.37 -4.16 -2.79
CA SER A 36 5.40 -2.97 -1.93
C SER A 36 4.38 -3.01 -0.79
N SER A 37 3.17 -3.51 -1.04
CA SER A 37 2.16 -3.71 0.02
C SER A 37 2.66 -4.65 1.11
N LEU A 38 3.35 -5.73 0.74
CA LEU A 38 3.93 -6.67 1.70
C LEU A 38 5.11 -6.05 2.46
N GLU A 39 5.99 -5.33 1.78
CA GLU A 39 7.13 -4.64 2.39
C GLU A 39 6.69 -3.61 3.45
N GLU A 40 5.69 -2.78 3.16
CA GLU A 40 5.18 -1.83 4.15
C GLU A 40 4.51 -2.50 5.35
N ARG A 41 3.89 -3.66 5.14
CA ARG A 41 3.36 -4.45 6.27
C ARG A 41 4.50 -4.96 7.15
N GLU A 42 5.61 -5.42 6.56
CA GLU A 42 6.81 -5.81 7.32
C GLU A 42 7.40 -4.62 8.08
N HIS A 43 7.37 -3.40 7.52
CA HIS A 43 7.76 -2.18 8.25
C HIS A 43 6.87 -1.95 9.48
N ALA A 44 5.55 -2.10 9.34
CA ALA A 44 4.61 -1.99 10.45
C ALA A 44 4.91 -3.03 11.55
N GLU A 45 5.15 -4.28 11.16
CA GLU A 45 5.45 -5.39 12.06
C GLU A 45 6.78 -5.17 12.82
N LYS A 46 7.85 -4.74 12.14
CA LYS A 46 9.12 -4.37 12.78
C LYS A 46 8.96 -3.31 13.86
N LEU A 47 8.09 -2.32 13.62
CA LEU A 47 7.78 -1.28 14.61
C LEU A 47 6.94 -1.81 15.78
N MET A 48 6.03 -2.76 15.54
CA MET A 48 5.27 -3.45 16.59
C MET A 48 6.21 -4.26 17.48
N GLU A 49 7.12 -5.03 16.88
CA GLU A 49 8.16 -5.79 17.58
C GLU A 49 9.05 -4.86 18.41
N PHE A 50 9.50 -3.75 17.82
CA PHE A 50 10.29 -2.75 18.54
C PHE A 50 9.54 -2.16 19.74
N GLN A 51 8.26 -1.81 19.56
CA GLN A 51 7.43 -1.29 20.63
C GLN A 51 7.32 -2.29 21.80
N ASN A 52 7.06 -3.57 21.49
CA ASN A 52 6.99 -4.63 22.48
C ASN A 52 8.35 -4.86 23.17
N LYS A 53 9.45 -4.85 22.40
CA LYS A 53 10.82 -5.01 22.91
C LYS A 53 11.20 -3.93 23.93
N ARG A 54 10.63 -2.74 23.81
CA ARG A 54 10.85 -1.61 24.73
C ARG A 54 9.86 -1.55 25.89
N GLY A 55 9.00 -2.56 26.04
CA GLY A 55 7.97 -2.62 27.08
C GLY A 55 6.75 -1.73 26.81
N GLY A 56 6.67 -1.15 25.61
CA GLY A 56 5.49 -0.43 25.16
C GLY A 56 4.35 -1.39 24.83
N ARG A 57 3.13 -0.85 24.68
CA ARG A 57 1.95 -1.61 24.23
C ARG A 57 1.53 -1.12 22.87
N VAL A 58 1.48 -2.03 21.90
CA VAL A 58 0.97 -1.72 20.57
C VAL A 58 -0.51 -1.38 20.67
N LYS A 59 -0.91 -0.26 20.03
CA LYS A 59 -2.30 0.11 19.80
C LYS A 59 -2.50 0.25 18.30
N LEU A 60 -3.15 -0.74 17.70
CA LEU A 60 -3.57 -0.66 16.30
C LEU A 60 -4.78 0.28 16.21
N LEU A 61 -4.82 1.09 15.16
CA LEU A 61 -5.88 2.06 14.91
C LEU A 61 -6.65 1.64 13.65
N SER A 62 -7.70 2.38 13.34
CA SER A 62 -8.44 2.20 12.09
C SER A 62 -7.54 2.47 10.88
N ILE A 63 -7.70 1.64 9.86
CA ILE A 63 -7.17 1.85 8.52
C ILE A 63 -8.30 2.43 7.68
N CYS A 64 -8.05 3.56 7.02
CA CYS A 64 -9.05 4.19 6.17
C CYS A 64 -9.22 3.40 4.87
N ALA A 65 -10.42 3.39 4.31
CA ALA A 65 -10.65 2.81 3.00
C ALA A 65 -9.85 3.60 1.94
N PRO A 66 -8.98 2.95 1.15
CA PRO A 66 -8.20 3.61 0.13
C PRO A 66 -9.06 3.88 -1.12
N PRO A 67 -8.62 4.77 -2.02
CA PRO A 67 -9.16 4.84 -3.37
C PRO A 67 -9.06 3.48 -4.08
N THR A 68 -10.01 3.20 -4.97
CA THR A 68 -10.09 1.93 -5.72
C THR A 68 -9.91 2.10 -7.22
N GLU A 69 -10.02 3.34 -7.71
CA GLU A 69 -9.80 3.71 -9.11
C GLU A 69 -8.57 4.61 -9.19
N PHE A 70 -7.73 4.35 -10.19
CA PHE A 70 -6.47 5.06 -10.44
C PHE A 70 -6.35 5.47 -11.91
N ASP A 71 -7.47 5.60 -12.61
CA ASP A 71 -7.49 6.12 -13.97
C ASP A 71 -7.23 7.64 -13.95
N HIS A 72 -6.51 8.11 -14.96
CA HIS A 72 -6.24 9.54 -15.11
C HIS A 72 -6.17 9.91 -16.58
N CYS A 73 -7.00 10.86 -17.01
CA CYS A 73 -7.19 11.19 -18.42
C CYS A 73 -5.93 11.72 -19.11
N GLU A 74 -5.15 12.59 -18.44
CA GLU A 74 -3.95 13.20 -19.03
C GLU A 74 -2.68 12.35 -18.87
N LYS A 75 -2.51 11.71 -17.71
CA LYS A 75 -1.28 11.01 -17.33
C LYS A 75 -1.30 9.53 -17.68
N GLY A 76 -2.50 8.97 -17.90
CA GLY A 76 -2.69 7.52 -17.86
C GLY A 76 -2.61 6.99 -16.42
N ASP A 77 -3.10 5.77 -16.23
CA ASP A 77 -3.15 5.12 -14.94
C ASP A 77 -1.77 4.78 -14.37
N ALA A 78 -0.84 4.30 -15.20
CA ALA A 78 0.50 3.92 -14.80
C ALA A 78 1.32 5.08 -14.21
N LEU A 79 1.40 6.22 -14.92
CA LEU A 79 2.17 7.37 -14.46
C LEU A 79 1.53 7.99 -13.21
N TYR A 80 0.20 8.11 -13.21
CA TYR A 80 -0.53 8.64 -12.07
C TYR A 80 -0.29 7.82 -10.79
N ALA A 81 -0.38 6.49 -10.87
CA ALA A 81 -0.15 5.64 -9.71
C ALA A 81 1.31 5.70 -9.20
N MET A 82 2.29 5.80 -10.09
CA MET A 82 3.69 5.94 -9.68
C MET A 82 3.99 7.30 -9.04
N GLU A 83 3.34 8.37 -9.48
CA GLU A 83 3.44 9.68 -8.82
C GLU A 83 2.75 9.69 -7.44
N LEU A 84 1.64 8.97 -7.28
CA LEU A 84 0.99 8.79 -5.97
C LEU A 84 1.83 7.96 -5.00
N ALA A 85 2.71 7.10 -5.53
CA ALA A 85 3.60 6.24 -4.76
C ALA A 85 4.95 6.91 -4.40
N LEU A 86 5.23 8.11 -4.93
CA LEU A 86 6.47 8.87 -4.70
C LEU A 86 6.40 9.69 -3.41
#